data_AF-A0A3D2RN15-F1
#
_entry.id   AF-A0A3D2RN15-F1
#
_cell.length_a   1.000
_cell.length_b   1.000
_cell.length_c   1.000
_cell.angle_alpha   90.00
_cell.angle_beta   90.00
_cell.angle_gamma   90.00
#
_symmetry.space_group_name_H-M   'P 1'
#
loop_
_entity.id
_entity.type
_entity.pdbx_description
1 polymer ?
#
loop_
_entity_poly.entity_id
_entity_poly.type
_entity_poly.pdbx_seq_one_letter_code
_entity_poly.pdbx_strand_id
1 'polypeptide(L)'
;RVNRETNWCGGDARSMREEFTVYGLPSWAMPTVGTMKVGCALSLLLGIVAPSFTAPAALGLATLMLGAVVMHTKIKDPIVKSLPAFSLLLLCAFVMYASTSGIVTAEPVIGEE
;
A
#
# COMPACT_ATOMS: atom_id res chain seq x y z
N ARG A 1 14.83 -8.44 -2.63
CA ARG A 1 16.25 -8.51 -2.21
C ARG A 1 16.31 -8.08 -0.74
N VAL A 2 16.69 -8.96 0.19
CA VAL A 2 16.59 -8.70 1.64
C VAL A 2 17.85 -8.05 2.22
N ASN A 3 19.00 -8.22 1.57
CA ASN A 3 20.32 -7.81 2.06
C ASN A 3 21.04 -6.92 1.04
N ARG A 4 20.48 -5.76 0.73
CA ARG A 4 21.10 -4.74 -0.15
C ARG A 4 20.85 -3.37 0.45
N GLU A 5 21.91 -2.58 0.52
CA GLU A 5 21.84 -1.17 0.91
C GLU A 5 21.11 -0.39 -0.19
N THR A 6 20.06 0.33 0.18
CA THR A 6 19.35 1.23 -0.74
C THR A 6 19.09 2.55 -0.04
N ASN A 7 19.16 3.66 -0.77
CA ASN A 7 18.83 5.00 -0.24
C ASN A 7 17.38 5.14 0.25
N TRP A 8 16.53 4.15 -0.02
CA TRP A 8 15.13 4.11 0.37
C TRP A 8 14.89 3.38 1.70
N CYS A 9 15.92 2.81 2.33
CA CYS A 9 15.78 2.19 3.65
C CYS A 9 15.57 3.22 4.76
N GLY A 10 14.63 2.95 5.65
CA GLY A 10 14.28 3.83 6.77
C GLY A 10 15.39 3.95 7.83
N GLY A 11 15.55 5.15 8.40
CA GLY A 11 16.57 5.48 9.39
C GLY A 11 18.00 5.30 8.85
N ASP A 12 18.89 4.77 9.70
CA ASP A 12 20.26 4.38 9.35
C ASP A 12 20.35 2.91 8.86
N ALA A 13 19.22 2.28 8.53
CA ALA A 13 19.21 0.88 8.15
C ALA A 13 19.93 0.64 6.81
N ARG A 14 20.81 -0.35 6.79
CA ARG A 14 21.57 -0.79 5.61
C ARG A 14 20.84 -1.91 4.87
N SER A 15 19.76 -2.44 5.44
CA SER A 15 18.93 -3.46 4.81
C SER A 15 17.48 -3.37 5.24
N MET A 16 16.57 -3.89 4.41
CA MET A 16 15.13 -3.92 4.73
C MET A 16 14.82 -4.73 6.00
N ARG A 17 15.65 -5.74 6.32
CA ARG A 17 15.53 -6.47 7.59
C ARG A 17 15.89 -5.58 8.79
N GLU A 18 16.97 -4.83 8.65
CA GLU A 18 17.44 -3.89 9.68
C GLU A 18 16.46 -2.73 9.86
N GLU A 19 15.81 -2.28 8.79
CA GLU A 19 14.75 -1.27 8.84
C GLU A 19 13.58 -1.72 9.73
N PHE A 20 13.12 -2.98 9.60
CA PHE A 20 12.10 -3.52 10.50
C PHE A 20 12.58 -3.60 11.95
N THR A 21 13.87 -3.89 12.18
CA THR A 21 14.47 -3.82 13.52
C THR A 21 14.48 -2.38 14.07
N VAL A 22 14.81 -1.38 13.23
CA VAL A 22 14.79 0.05 13.58
C VAL A 22 13.36 0.53 13.89
N TYR A 23 12.35 0.01 13.19
CA TYR A 23 10.94 0.25 13.52
C TYR A 23 10.49 -0.41 14.85
N GLY A 24 11.32 -1.27 15.44
CA GLY A 24 10.97 -2.07 16.62
C GLY A 24 10.01 -3.21 16.31
N LEU A 25 9.94 -3.64 15.04
CA LEU A 25 9.09 -4.74 14.58
C LEU A 25 9.89 -6.06 14.55
N PRO A 26 9.25 -7.18 14.91
CA PRO A 26 9.90 -8.48 14.87
C PRO A 26 10.16 -8.92 13.42
N SER A 27 11.18 -9.76 13.22
CA SER A 27 11.63 -10.19 11.89
C SER A 27 10.59 -10.98 11.08
N TRP A 28 9.56 -11.53 11.73
CA TRP A 28 8.42 -12.17 11.06
C TRP A 28 7.43 -11.17 10.45
N ALA A 29 7.36 -9.93 10.95
CA ALA A 29 6.44 -8.91 10.43
C ALA A 29 6.81 -8.49 9.01
N MET A 30 8.10 -8.53 8.65
CA MET A 30 8.59 -8.19 7.33
C MET A 30 7.96 -9.05 6.22
N PRO A 31 8.07 -10.40 6.24
CA PRO A 31 7.42 -11.22 5.23
C PRO A 31 5.90 -11.16 5.31
N THR A 32 5.29 -11.02 6.50
CA THR A 32 3.82 -10.93 6.65
C THR A 32 3.24 -9.67 5.99
N VAL A 33 3.83 -8.51 6.23
CA VAL A 33 3.38 -7.26 5.59
C VAL A 33 3.63 -7.32 4.09
N GLY A 34 4.75 -7.91 3.66
CA GLY A 34 5.06 -8.12 2.25
C GLY A 34 4.03 -9.00 1.53
N THR A 35 3.71 -10.17 2.09
CA THR A 35 2.73 -11.10 1.50
C THR A 35 1.33 -10.50 1.50
N MET A 36 0.94 -9.78 2.56
CA MET A 36 -0.36 -9.14 2.61
C MET A 36 -0.51 -8.01 1.59
N LYS A 37 0.54 -7.19 1.37
CA LYS A 37 0.55 -6.19 0.29
C LYS A 37 0.37 -6.83 -1.09
N VAL A 38 1.08 -7.94 -1.35
CA VAL A 38 0.94 -8.67 -2.62
C VAL A 38 -0.45 -9.28 -2.76
N GLY A 39 -1.02 -9.84 -1.69
CA GLY A 39 -2.39 -10.34 -1.67
C GLY A 39 -3.43 -9.26 -1.99
N CYS A 40 -3.30 -8.08 -1.38
CA CYS A 40 -4.16 -6.93 -1.69
C CYS A 40 -3.99 -6.46 -3.14
N ALA A 41 -2.76 -6.42 -3.66
CA ALA A 41 -2.50 -6.05 -5.04
C ALA A 41 -3.13 -7.06 -6.04
N LEU A 42 -3.02 -8.36 -5.77
CA LEU A 42 -3.68 -9.40 -6.57
C LEU A 42 -5.20 -9.27 -6.50
N SER A 43 -5.76 -8.97 -5.33
CA SER A 43 -7.20 -8.74 -5.18
C SER A 43 -7.68 -7.48 -5.93
N LEU A 44 -6.85 -6.42 -6.01
CA LEU A 44 -7.14 -5.26 -6.86
C LEU A 44 -7.13 -5.61 -8.35
N LEU A 45 -6.23 -6.49 -8.79
CA LEU A 45 -6.22 -6.98 -10.18
C LEU A 45 -7.49 -7.80 -10.48
N LEU A 46 -7.93 -8.65 -9.55
CA LEU A 46 -9.22 -9.35 -9.67
C LEU A 46 -10.41 -8.38 -9.68
N GLY A 47 -10.27 -7.26 -8.97
CA GLY A 47 -11.22 -6.15 -8.98
C GLY A 47 -11.50 -5.55 -10.36
N ILE A 48 -10.56 -5.68 -11.31
CA ILE A 48 -10.74 -5.23 -12.70
C ILE A 48 -11.83 -6.07 -13.40
N VAL A 49 -11.93 -7.37 -13.09
CA VAL A 49 -12.92 -8.28 -13.68
C VAL A 49 -14.20 -8.33 -12.84
N ALA A 50 -14.08 -8.20 -11.53
CA ALA A 50 -15.20 -8.22 -10.58
C ALA A 50 -15.10 -7.03 -9.61
N PRO A 51 -15.80 -5.91 -9.89
CA PRO A 51 -15.69 -4.66 -9.12
C PRO A 51 -15.94 -4.79 -7.62
N SER A 52 -16.72 -5.80 -7.20
CA SER A 52 -17.02 -6.11 -5.80
C SER A 52 -15.78 -6.39 -4.95
N PHE A 53 -14.65 -6.79 -5.56
CA PHE A 53 -13.39 -7.04 -4.84
C PHE A 53 -12.51 -5.79 -4.71
N THR A 54 -12.77 -4.73 -5.47
CA THR A 54 -11.95 -3.51 -5.49
C THR A 54 -12.00 -2.77 -4.16
N ALA A 55 -13.19 -2.56 -3.60
CA ALA A 55 -13.38 -1.84 -2.34
C ALA A 55 -12.68 -2.50 -1.13
N PRO A 56 -12.90 -3.80 -0.82
CA PRO A 56 -12.22 -4.44 0.30
C PRO A 56 -10.70 -4.54 0.10
N ALA A 57 -10.23 -4.73 -1.14
CA ALA A 57 -8.80 -4.79 -1.45
C ALA A 57 -8.10 -3.42 -1.27
N ALA A 58 -8.74 -2.34 -1.74
CA ALA A 58 -8.25 -0.98 -1.57
C ALA A 58 -8.18 -0.57 -0.09
N LEU A 59 -9.22 -0.91 0.70
CA LEU A 59 -9.24 -0.66 2.15
C LEU A 59 -8.13 -1.42 2.88
N GLY A 60 -7.92 -2.69 2.56
CA GLY A 60 -6.83 -3.49 3.13
C GLY A 60 -5.46 -2.90 2.82
N LEU A 61 -5.22 -2.53 1.55
CA LEU A 61 -3.96 -1.92 1.12
C LEU A 61 -3.75 -0.54 1.76
N ALA A 62 -4.78 0.30 1.83
CA ALA A 62 -4.75 1.61 2.48
C ALA A 62 -4.38 1.49 3.96
N THR A 63 -4.95 0.51 4.67
CA THR A 63 -4.62 0.23 6.08
C THR A 63 -3.15 -0.13 6.26
N LEU A 64 -2.59 -0.97 5.37
CA LEU A 64 -1.17 -1.31 5.39
C LEU A 64 -0.26 -0.11 5.10
N MET A 65 -0.65 0.77 4.18
CA MET A 65 0.11 1.99 3.89
C MET A 65 0.04 3.00 5.03
N LEU A 66 -1.11 3.13 5.69
CA LEU A 66 -1.27 3.98 6.87
C LEU A 66 -0.37 3.49 8.01
N GLY A 67 -0.33 2.17 8.25
CA GLY A 67 0.61 1.57 9.20
C GLY A 67 2.08 1.89 8.86
N ALA A 68 2.46 1.84 7.59
CA ALA A 68 3.81 2.21 7.16
C ALA A 68 4.11 3.70 7.39
N VAL A 69 3.17 4.60 7.09
CA VAL A 69 3.31 6.04 7.38
C VAL A 69 3.51 6.28 8.88
N VAL A 70 2.73 5.62 9.74
CA VAL A 70 2.88 5.71 11.20
C VAL A 70 4.25 5.21 11.66
N MET A 71 4.80 4.16 11.04
CA MET A 71 6.14 3.67 11.40
C MET A 71 7.23 4.66 11.01
N HIS A 72 7.14 5.29 9.83
CA HIS A 72 8.08 6.35 9.44
C HIS A 72 7.98 7.60 10.34
N THR A 73 6.77 8.00 10.76
CA THR A 73 6.63 9.14 11.68
C THR A 73 7.16 8.80 13.08
N LYS A 74 7.00 7.55 13.53
CA LYS A 74 7.49 7.08 14.82
C LYS A 74 9.02 7.12 14.92
N ILE A 75 9.73 6.79 13.85
CA ILE A 75 11.21 6.85 13.81
C ILE A 75 11.77 8.17 13.27
N LYS A 76 10.92 9.18 13.04
CA LYS A 76 11.28 10.50 12.50
C LYS A 76 12.08 10.43 11.20
N ASP A 77 11.69 9.51 10.32
CA ASP A 77 12.34 9.35 9.03
C ASP A 77 12.13 10.59 8.15
N PRO A 78 13.09 11.00 7.30
CA PRO A 78 12.87 12.06 6.35
C PRO A 78 11.74 11.67 5.40
N ILE A 79 10.81 12.61 5.17
CA ILE A 79 9.58 12.44 4.37
C ILE A 79 9.87 11.85 2.98
N VAL A 80 11.06 12.10 2.43
CA VAL A 80 11.53 11.57 1.14
C VAL A 80 11.52 10.03 1.12
N LYS A 81 11.82 9.36 2.25
CA LYS A 81 11.79 7.90 2.37
C LYS A 81 10.37 7.35 2.49
N SER A 82 9.42 8.16 2.96
CA SER A 82 8.00 7.81 3.06
C SER A 82 7.21 8.10 1.78
N LEU A 83 7.82 8.74 0.76
CA LEU A 83 7.17 9.04 -0.52
C LEU A 83 6.49 7.83 -1.17
N PRO A 84 7.11 6.62 -1.20
CA PRO A 84 6.46 5.45 -1.80
C PRO A 84 5.19 5.04 -1.05
N ALA A 85 5.20 5.12 0.28
CA ALA A 85 4.03 4.79 1.10
C ALA A 85 2.92 5.83 0.92
N PHE A 86 3.28 7.11 0.90
CA PHE A 86 2.34 8.22 0.75
C PHE A 86 1.68 8.24 -0.63
N SER A 87 2.45 8.04 -1.71
CA SER A 87 1.92 7.99 -3.08
C SER A 87 0.94 6.83 -3.27
N LEU A 88 1.27 5.65 -2.73
CA LEU A 88 0.37 4.49 -2.77
C LEU A 88 -0.89 4.69 -1.93
N LEU A 89 -0.80 5.39 -0.80
CA LEU A 89 -1.96 5.75 0.01
C LEU A 89 -2.91 6.68 -0.77
N LEU A 90 -2.36 7.71 -1.43
CA LEU A 90 -3.13 8.60 -2.31
C LEU A 90 -3.78 7.85 -3.47
N LEU A 91 -3.06 6.91 -4.08
CA LEU A 91 -3.61 6.06 -5.15
C LEU A 91 -4.75 5.17 -4.63
N CYS A 92 -4.63 4.58 -3.43
CA CYS A 92 -5.72 3.80 -2.83
C CYS A 92 -6.95 4.68 -2.56
N ALA A 93 -6.74 5.91 -2.05
CA ALA A 93 -7.81 6.87 -1.83
C ALA A 93 -8.49 7.27 -3.15
N PHE A 94 -7.71 7.48 -4.22
CA PHE A 94 -8.23 7.75 -5.56
C PHE A 94 -9.05 6.58 -6.10
N VAL A 95 -8.57 5.34 -5.95
CA VAL A 95 -9.31 4.13 -6.37
C VAL A 95 -10.62 3.99 -5.59
N MET A 96 -10.61 4.25 -4.29
CA MET A 96 -11.85 4.26 -3.48
C MET A 96 -12.83 5.34 -3.95
N TYR A 97 -12.36 6.55 -4.22
CA TYR A 97 -13.19 7.62 -4.76
C TYR A 97 -13.77 7.26 -6.13
N ALA A 98 -12.94 6.73 -7.04
CA ALA A 98 -13.35 6.29 -8.36
C ALA A 98 -14.35 5.11 -8.32
N SER A 99 -14.18 4.19 -7.36
CA SER A 99 -15.10 3.08 -7.12
C SER A 99 -16.44 3.53 -6.54
N THR A 100 -16.46 4.61 -5.74
CA THR A 100 -17.70 5.15 -5.14
C THR A 100 -18.46 6.04 -6.11
N SER A 101 -17.75 6.74 -7.01
CA SER A 101 -18.32 7.64 -8.01
C SER A 101 -18.79 6.93 -9.29
N GLY A 102 -18.69 5.60 -9.37
CA GLY A 102 -19.07 4.85 -10.58
C GLY A 102 -18.18 5.10 -11.80
N ILE A 103 -17.09 5.88 -11.68
CA ILE A 103 -16.18 6.14 -12.82
C ILE A 103 -15.49 4.85 -13.30
N VAL A 104 -15.33 3.87 -12.39
CA VAL A 104 -14.76 2.55 -12.67
C VAL A 104 -15.83 1.48 -12.93
N THR A 105 -17.13 1.81 -12.78
CA THR A 105 -18.18 0.97 -13.35
C THR A 105 -18.28 1.28 -14.83
N ALA A 106 -17.88 0.31 -15.66
CA ALA A 106 -18.42 0.22 -17.00
C ALA A 106 -19.94 -0.05 -16.89
N GLU A 107 -20.72 0.99 -16.59
CA GLU A 107 -22.00 1.06 -17.27
C GLU A 107 -21.67 1.33 -18.74
N PRO A 108 -22.16 0.51 -19.69
CA PRO A 108 -22.16 0.95 -21.07
C PRO A 108 -22.97 2.25 -21.09
N VAL A 109 -22.43 3.29 -21.73
CA VAL A 109 -23.20 4.45 -22.16
C VAL A 109 -24.23 3.96 -23.18
N ILE A 110 -25.31 3.32 -22.72
CA ILE A 110 -26.53 3.05 -23.46
C ILE A 110 -27.68 3.23 -22.48
N GLY A 111 -28.34 4.38 -22.60
CA GLY A 111 -29.75 4.56 -22.23
C GLY A 111 -30.01 5.21 -20.88
N GLU A 112 -29.98 6.53 -20.85
CA GLU A 112 -31.09 7.28 -20.25
C GLU A 112 -31.68 8.17 -21.35
N GLU A 113 -33.01 8.26 -21.36
CA GLU A 113 -33.92 8.65 -22.45
C GLU A 113 -33.73 10.06 -23.05
#